data_AF-A0A8E2F4R4-F1
#
_entry.id   AF-A0A8E2F4R4-F1
#
_cell.length_a   1.000
_cell.length_b   1.000
_cell.length_c   1.000
_cell.angle_alpha   90.00
_cell.angle_beta   90.00
_cell.angle_gamma   90.00
#
_symmetry.space_group_name_H-M   'P 1'
#
loop_
_entity.id
_entity.type
_entity.pdbx_description
1 polymer ?
#
loop_
_entity_poly.entity_id
_entity_poly.type
_entity_poly.pdbx_seq_one_letter_code
_entity_poly.pdbx_strand_id
1 'polypeptide(L)'
;MAVLVLLTTSSALYLTWAVVLSNSLFHRVWSLSLCSLLLLTAALFSLPVSTYTPLFTVLVLLDFALCITLSPAQVLWQTKSINLSNKALKTLYPRENDYNDADSKKTLFADIIAIHGLASNPETTWESREKPQNTDSKPPLWLCDFLPHENLNARVIAFNHNTAWEANALSKSLHEYGDDLLRALRRIRQTTEEMSRPIIFIGHGFGGLITKQVKLMLPGVNAGEDTTDAFNRNVRQSSRGFVFSGTPHKGARLTAAGRIISLLGFWKGSSTSLLEVIEPRSTINEVLHEQFMKSLRGNCGTTNIVCV
;
A
#
# COMPACT_ATOMS: atom_id res chain seq x y z
N MET A 1 -6.53 42.24 15.86
CA MET A 1 -6.26 42.20 14.41
C MET A 1 -5.52 40.93 13.99
N ALA A 2 -4.31 40.65 14.48
CA ALA A 2 -3.53 39.47 14.04
C ALA A 2 -4.19 38.09 14.28
N VAL A 3 -4.83 37.87 15.44
CA VAL A 3 -5.59 36.62 15.73
C VAL A 3 -6.75 36.45 14.77
N LEU A 4 -7.48 37.54 14.49
CA LEU A 4 -8.61 37.52 13.57
C LEU A 4 -8.16 37.19 12.15
N VAL A 5 -7.02 37.75 11.70
CA VAL A 5 -6.43 37.46 10.39
C VAL A 5 -5.95 36.01 10.28
N LEU A 6 -5.36 35.45 11.33
CA LEU A 6 -4.96 34.03 11.35
C LEU A 6 -6.17 33.10 11.29
N LEU A 7 -7.16 33.36 12.14
CA LEU A 7 -8.39 32.56 12.18
C LEU A 7 -9.15 32.62 10.86
N THR A 8 -9.24 33.79 10.22
CA THR A 8 -9.93 33.93 8.94
C THR A 8 -9.15 33.27 7.81
N THR A 9 -7.83 33.39 7.77
CA THR A 9 -7.00 32.75 6.72
C THR A 9 -7.01 31.23 6.83
N SER A 10 -6.78 30.66 8.02
CA SER A 10 -6.88 29.22 8.23
C SER A 10 -8.31 28.74 8.01
N SER A 11 -9.34 29.38 8.57
CA SER A 11 -10.73 28.94 8.35
C SER A 11 -11.19 29.02 6.88
N ALA A 12 -10.71 30.02 6.12
CA ALA A 12 -11.00 30.11 4.69
C ALA A 12 -10.33 28.98 3.89
N LEU A 13 -9.07 28.66 4.20
CA LEU A 13 -8.35 27.50 3.62
C LEU A 13 -9.03 26.17 3.96
N TYR A 14 -9.53 26.02 5.18
CA TYR A 14 -10.33 24.86 5.56
C TYR A 14 -11.58 24.73 4.72
N LEU A 15 -12.38 25.80 4.65
CA LEU A 15 -13.68 25.78 3.98
C LEU A 15 -13.52 25.54 2.48
N THR A 16 -12.50 26.14 1.84
CA THR A 16 -12.23 25.90 0.41
C THR A 16 -11.89 24.44 0.14
N TRP A 17 -11.09 23.80 1.01
CA TRP A 17 -10.77 22.39 0.87
C TRP A 17 -11.90 21.45 1.30
N ALA A 18 -12.68 21.81 2.33
CA ALA A 18 -13.83 21.04 2.80
C ALA A 18 -14.92 20.92 1.72
N VAL A 19 -15.10 21.96 0.92
CA VAL A 19 -16.04 21.98 -0.22
C VAL A 19 -15.57 21.05 -1.34
N VAL A 20 -14.25 20.92 -1.54
CA VAL A 20 -13.66 20.12 -2.63
C VAL A 20 -13.51 18.65 -2.23
N LEU A 21 -13.09 18.36 -1.00
CA LEU A 21 -12.81 17.02 -0.48
C LEU A 21 -13.27 16.92 0.99
N SER A 22 -14.50 16.44 1.19
CA SER A 22 -15.10 16.25 2.52
C SER A 22 -14.97 14.79 2.97
N ASN A 23 -14.13 14.54 3.97
CA ASN A 23 -14.09 13.26 4.70
C ASN A 23 -13.94 13.50 6.21
N SER A 24 -14.44 12.59 7.02
CA SER A 24 -14.42 12.65 8.49
C SER A 24 -13.01 12.85 9.07
N LEU A 25 -11.98 12.27 8.45
CA LEU A 25 -10.59 12.42 8.88
C LEU A 25 -9.97 13.76 8.47
N PHE A 26 -10.37 14.30 7.31
CA PHE A 26 -10.04 15.67 6.92
C PHE A 26 -10.54 16.65 7.98
N HIS A 27 -11.80 16.51 8.41
CA HIS A 27 -12.37 17.36 9.47
C HIS A 27 -11.67 17.20 10.82
N ARG A 28 -11.33 15.97 11.24
CA ARG A 28 -10.62 15.72 12.52
C ARG A 28 -9.22 16.33 12.53
N VAL A 29 -8.46 16.15 11.45
CA VAL A 29 -7.09 16.67 11.33
C VAL A 29 -7.10 18.20 11.29
N TRP A 30 -8.00 18.79 10.51
CA TRP A 30 -8.13 20.25 10.44
C TRP A 30 -8.60 20.86 11.77
N SER A 31 -9.54 20.22 12.45
CA SER A 31 -10.01 20.65 13.77
C SER A 31 -8.90 20.62 14.81
N LEU A 32 -8.06 19.57 14.81
CA LEU A 32 -6.89 19.48 15.70
C LEU A 32 -5.84 20.56 15.39
N SER A 33 -5.57 20.82 14.10
CA SER A 33 -4.67 21.90 13.69
C SER A 33 -5.18 23.25 14.19
N LEU A 34 -6.46 23.55 13.97
CA LEU A 34 -7.11 24.79 14.40
C LEU A 34 -7.07 24.96 15.93
N CYS A 35 -7.37 23.90 16.68
CA CYS A 35 -7.29 23.91 18.15
C CYS A 35 -5.86 24.14 18.66
N SER A 36 -4.86 23.51 18.03
CA SER A 36 -3.45 23.69 18.41
C SER A 36 -2.97 25.13 18.16
N LEU A 37 -3.37 25.72 17.03
CA LEU A 37 -3.07 27.12 16.70
C LEU A 37 -3.74 28.10 17.68
N LEU A 38 -4.98 27.83 18.08
CA LEU A 38 -5.72 28.66 19.04
C LEU A 38 -5.02 28.69 20.41
N LEU A 39 -4.57 27.54 20.91
CA LEU A 39 -3.86 27.45 22.18
C LEU A 39 -2.50 28.16 22.13
N LEU A 40 -1.76 27.98 21.02
CA LEU A 40 -0.42 28.53 20.89
C LEU A 40 -0.43 30.05 20.65
N THR A 41 -1.42 30.56 19.92
CA THR A 41 -1.62 32.01 19.75
C THR A 41 -1.96 32.66 21.08
N ALA A 42 -2.87 32.09 21.88
CA ALA A 42 -3.20 32.59 23.21
C ALA A 42 -1.95 32.68 24.12
N ALA A 43 -1.04 31.69 24.05
CA ALA A 43 0.21 31.71 24.81
C ALA A 43 1.18 32.81 24.33
N LEU A 44 1.29 33.04 23.01
CA LEU A 44 2.21 34.04 22.44
C LEU A 44 1.83 35.49 22.75
N PHE A 45 0.54 35.79 22.93
CA PHE A 45 0.07 37.14 23.30
C PHE A 45 0.38 37.53 24.76
N SER A 46 0.87 36.59 25.57
CA SER A 46 1.42 36.91 26.89
C SER A 46 2.84 37.47 26.85
N LEU A 47 3.49 37.49 25.68
CA LEU A 47 4.86 37.95 25.48
C LEU A 47 4.93 39.38 24.93
N PRO A 48 6.05 40.10 25.11
CA PRO A 48 6.28 41.42 24.53
C PRO A 48 6.24 41.41 22.99
N VAL A 49 5.85 42.55 22.40
CA VAL A 49 5.66 42.72 20.94
C VAL A 49 6.90 42.39 20.12
N SER A 50 8.09 42.74 20.61
CA SER A 50 9.37 42.45 19.95
C SER A 50 9.68 40.95 19.89
N THR A 51 9.13 40.15 20.81
CA THR A 51 9.39 38.72 20.93
C THR A 51 8.36 37.88 20.20
N TYR A 52 7.06 38.22 20.28
CA TYR A 52 6.04 37.38 19.62
C TYR A 52 6.00 37.58 18.10
N THR A 53 6.40 38.74 17.56
CA THR A 53 6.32 39.00 16.10
C THR A 53 7.09 37.97 15.25
N PRO A 54 8.39 37.69 15.49
CA PRO A 54 9.10 36.66 14.72
C PRO A 54 8.58 35.24 14.98
N LEU A 55 8.18 34.92 16.21
CA LEU A 55 7.59 33.63 16.56
C LEU A 55 6.27 33.38 15.82
N PHE A 56 5.43 34.41 15.74
CA PHE A 56 4.16 34.38 15.02
C PHE A 56 4.37 34.18 13.52
N THR A 57 5.36 34.83 12.90
CA THR A 57 5.71 34.61 11.49
C THR A 57 6.15 33.17 11.22
N VAL A 58 7.02 32.60 12.07
CA VAL A 58 7.44 31.20 11.96
C VAL A 58 6.23 30.25 12.08
N LEU A 59 5.30 30.55 12.98
CA LEU A 59 4.09 29.77 13.17
C LEU A 59 3.14 29.81 11.99
N VAL A 60 2.93 30.98 11.40
CA VAL A 60 2.13 31.12 10.18
C VAL A 60 2.76 30.31 9.04
N LEU A 61 4.09 30.33 8.91
CA LEU A 61 4.80 29.55 7.89
C LEU A 61 4.69 28.04 8.15
N LEU A 62 4.80 27.60 9.41
CA LEU A 62 4.60 26.20 9.78
C LEU A 62 3.16 25.75 9.55
N ASP A 63 2.16 26.58 9.87
CA ASP A 63 0.74 26.29 9.60
C ASP A 63 0.46 26.21 8.10
N PHE A 64 1.02 27.13 7.31
CA PHE A 64 0.90 27.09 5.85
C PHE A 64 1.57 25.85 5.26
N ALA A 65 2.76 25.47 5.75
CA ALA A 65 3.42 24.23 5.38
C ALA A 65 2.58 23.01 5.77
N LEU A 66 2.03 22.98 6.98
CA LEU A 66 1.17 21.90 7.47
C LEU A 66 -0.09 21.78 6.60
N CYS A 67 -0.73 22.91 6.29
CA CYS A 67 -1.89 23.02 5.42
C CYS A 67 -1.59 22.47 4.03
N ILE A 68 -0.45 22.81 3.43
CA ILE A 68 -0.03 22.23 2.14
C ILE A 68 0.23 20.73 2.28
N THR A 69 0.89 20.30 3.37
CA THR A 69 1.25 18.88 3.54
C THR A 69 0.07 17.96 3.82
N LEU A 70 -0.98 18.48 4.45
CA LEU A 70 -2.21 17.77 4.76
C LEU A 70 -3.32 18.05 3.74
N SER A 71 -3.04 18.89 2.74
CA SER A 71 -3.96 19.23 1.67
C SER A 71 -3.81 18.28 0.48
N PRO A 72 -4.91 18.02 -0.26
CA PRO A 72 -4.86 17.36 -1.57
C PRO A 72 -4.01 18.10 -2.61
N ALA A 73 -3.59 19.35 -2.36
CA ALA A 73 -2.66 20.08 -3.23
C ALA A 73 -1.38 19.30 -3.54
N GLN A 74 -0.94 18.42 -2.64
CA GLN A 74 0.19 17.52 -2.91
C GLN A 74 -0.05 16.61 -4.12
N VAL A 75 -1.30 16.20 -4.37
CA VAL A 75 -1.70 15.39 -5.53
C VAL A 75 -1.50 16.17 -6.83
N LEU A 76 -1.83 17.46 -6.83
CA LEU A 76 -1.67 18.35 -8.00
C LEU A 76 -0.21 18.61 -8.37
N TRP A 77 0.70 18.60 -7.40
CA TRP A 77 2.15 18.67 -7.67
C TRP A 77 2.75 17.29 -8.02
N GLN A 78 2.16 16.19 -7.56
CA GLN A 78 2.65 14.83 -7.81
C GLN A 78 2.24 14.24 -9.16
N THR A 79 1.16 14.74 -9.79
CA THR A 79 0.81 14.38 -11.18
C THR A 79 1.97 14.63 -12.16
N LYS A 80 2.88 15.56 -11.84
CA LYS A 80 4.06 15.86 -12.65
C LYS A 80 5.27 14.95 -12.40
N SER A 81 5.30 14.21 -11.28
CA SER A 81 6.45 13.40 -10.83
C SER A 81 6.25 11.88 -10.92
N ILE A 82 5.02 11.39 -11.06
CA ILE A 82 4.75 9.95 -11.17
C ILE A 82 4.66 9.59 -12.65
N ASN A 83 5.81 9.58 -13.32
CA ASN A 83 6.00 8.95 -14.63
C ASN A 83 6.55 7.51 -14.43
N LEU A 84 6.11 6.82 -13.38
CA LEU A 84 6.28 5.38 -13.26
C LEU A 84 5.18 4.72 -14.09
N SER A 85 5.58 3.84 -15.01
CA SER A 85 4.67 3.00 -15.81
C SER A 85 3.44 2.57 -14.99
N ASN A 86 2.26 3.07 -15.38
CA ASN A 86 0.95 2.91 -14.73
C ASN A 86 0.41 1.46 -14.76
N LYS A 87 1.26 0.46 -14.54
CA LYS A 87 0.86 -0.95 -14.53
C LYS A 87 0.63 -1.42 -13.09
N ALA A 88 -0.57 -1.96 -12.86
CA ALA A 88 -0.92 -2.61 -11.58
C ALA A 88 -0.02 -3.80 -11.25
N LEU A 89 0.50 -4.50 -12.27
CA LEU A 89 1.51 -5.54 -12.12
C LEU A 89 2.76 -5.19 -12.92
N LYS A 90 3.92 -5.33 -12.27
CA LYS A 90 5.23 -5.16 -12.88
C LYS A 90 5.99 -6.47 -12.75
N THR A 91 6.28 -7.12 -13.88
CA THR A 91 7.22 -8.25 -13.90
C THR A 91 8.61 -7.73 -13.57
N LEU A 92 9.20 -8.24 -12.51
CA LEU A 92 10.55 -7.87 -12.08
C LEU A 92 11.60 -8.87 -12.57
N TYR A 93 11.21 -10.13 -12.77
CA TYR A 93 12.05 -11.19 -13.33
C TYR A 93 11.20 -12.20 -14.13
N PRO A 94 11.70 -12.76 -15.25
CA PRO A 94 12.95 -12.41 -15.93
C PRO A 94 12.95 -10.96 -16.43
N ARG A 95 14.14 -10.34 -16.52
CA ARG A 95 14.25 -8.96 -17.03
C ARG A 95 13.99 -8.95 -18.53
N GLU A 96 13.53 -7.83 -19.06
CA GLU A 96 13.21 -7.68 -20.48
C GLU A 96 14.41 -8.02 -21.39
N ASN A 97 15.63 -7.71 -20.95
CA ASN A 97 16.86 -8.05 -21.65
C ASN A 97 17.20 -9.55 -21.60
N ASP A 98 16.71 -10.29 -20.60
CA ASP A 98 16.98 -11.73 -20.44
C ASP A 98 16.20 -12.56 -21.47
N TYR A 99 15.16 -11.99 -22.10
CA TYR A 99 14.37 -12.64 -23.15
C TYR A 99 15.03 -12.63 -24.54
N ASN A 100 16.04 -11.77 -24.75
CA ASN A 100 16.66 -11.57 -26.06
C ASN A 100 17.81 -12.54 -26.35
N ASP A 101 18.19 -13.37 -25.37
CA ASP A 101 19.20 -14.40 -25.56
C ASP A 101 18.52 -15.69 -26.06
N ALA A 102 18.89 -16.15 -27.25
CA ALA A 102 18.21 -17.27 -27.92
C ALA A 102 18.38 -18.61 -27.17
N ASP A 103 19.35 -18.68 -26.25
CA ASP A 103 19.68 -19.84 -25.41
C ASP A 103 18.97 -19.82 -24.03
N SER A 104 18.24 -18.73 -23.70
CA SER A 104 17.66 -18.47 -22.37
C SER A 104 16.13 -18.62 -22.28
N LYS A 105 15.49 -19.41 -23.15
CA LYS A 105 14.09 -19.86 -22.95
C LYS A 105 14.00 -20.84 -21.77
N LYS A 106 14.41 -20.40 -20.59
CA LYS A 106 14.31 -21.13 -19.34
C LYS A 106 12.83 -21.33 -19.02
N THR A 107 12.40 -22.58 -18.97
CA THR A 107 11.03 -22.91 -18.54
C THR A 107 10.81 -22.35 -17.13
N LEU A 108 9.78 -21.52 -16.99
CA LEU A 108 9.39 -20.93 -15.71
C LEU A 108 8.48 -21.91 -14.97
N PHE A 109 8.87 -22.31 -13.77
CA PHE A 109 8.18 -23.33 -12.97
C PHE A 109 7.16 -22.77 -11.98
N ALA A 110 7.20 -21.46 -11.69
CA ALA A 110 6.30 -20.82 -10.74
C ALA A 110 6.11 -19.33 -11.04
N ASP A 111 5.00 -18.76 -10.56
CA ASP A 111 4.80 -17.32 -10.44
C ASP A 111 4.92 -16.91 -8.96
N ILE A 112 5.74 -15.90 -8.68
CA ILE A 112 5.87 -15.28 -7.36
C ILE A 112 5.21 -13.91 -7.42
N ILE A 113 4.18 -13.73 -6.60
CA ILE A 113 3.39 -12.50 -6.55
C ILE A 113 3.74 -11.75 -5.26
N ALA A 114 4.54 -10.71 -5.41
CA ALA A 114 5.01 -9.87 -4.32
C ALA A 114 4.10 -8.65 -4.13
N ILE A 115 3.59 -8.46 -2.90
CA ILE A 115 2.61 -7.44 -2.57
C ILE A 115 3.15 -6.57 -1.42
N HIS A 116 3.31 -5.27 -1.68
CA HIS A 116 3.90 -4.34 -0.72
C HIS A 116 2.91 -3.83 0.34
N GLY A 117 3.44 -3.18 1.39
CA GLY A 117 2.65 -2.57 2.47
C GLY A 117 2.05 -1.20 2.12
N LEU A 118 1.34 -0.59 3.08
CA LEU A 118 0.79 0.77 2.96
C LEU A 118 1.89 1.81 2.77
N ALA A 119 1.54 2.91 2.10
CA ALA A 119 2.42 4.05 1.86
C ALA A 119 3.80 3.68 1.26
N SER A 120 3.86 2.55 0.56
CA SER A 120 5.06 2.04 -0.11
C SER A 120 4.80 1.84 -1.60
N ASN A 121 5.82 1.44 -2.35
CA ASN A 121 5.70 1.09 -3.76
C ASN A 121 6.53 -0.17 -4.07
N PRO A 122 6.26 -0.87 -5.19
CA PRO A 122 6.95 -2.12 -5.49
C PRO A 122 8.42 -1.96 -5.86
N GLU A 123 8.91 -0.75 -6.15
CA GLU A 123 10.33 -0.53 -6.46
C GLU A 123 11.13 -0.46 -5.16
N THR A 124 10.72 0.35 -4.19
CA THR A 124 11.50 0.59 -2.98
C THR A 124 11.24 -0.40 -1.85
N THR A 125 10.10 -1.10 -1.85
CA THR A 125 9.76 -2.05 -0.75
C THR A 125 10.76 -3.20 -0.64
N TRP A 126 11.33 -3.58 -1.78
CA TRP A 126 12.14 -4.78 -1.91
C TRP A 126 13.61 -4.45 -2.20
N GLU A 127 14.00 -3.18 -2.07
CA GLU A 127 15.40 -2.76 -2.17
C GLU A 127 16.15 -3.09 -0.88
N SER A 128 17.39 -3.56 -1.03
CA SER A 128 18.33 -3.63 0.09
C SER A 128 18.59 -2.24 0.64
N ARG A 129 18.66 -2.16 1.97
CA ARG A 129 19.03 -0.92 2.66
C ARG A 129 20.51 -0.56 2.44
N GLU A 130 21.34 -1.56 2.18
CA GLU A 130 22.76 -1.39 1.94
C GLU A 130 22.99 -1.14 0.44
N LYS A 131 23.48 0.06 0.13
CA LYS A 131 24.07 0.33 -1.18
C LYS A 131 25.45 -0.31 -1.20
N PRO A 132 25.84 -1.01 -2.29
CA PRO A 132 27.21 -1.41 -2.47
C PRO A 132 28.12 -0.17 -2.36
N GLN A 133 29.12 -0.23 -1.49
CA GLN A 133 30.11 0.84 -1.42
C GLN A 133 30.86 0.87 -2.76
N ASN A 134 30.96 2.05 -3.39
CA ASN A 134 31.69 2.32 -4.64
C ASN A 134 31.01 2.00 -5.98
N THR A 135 29.68 2.08 -6.08
CA THR A 135 29.01 1.99 -7.39
C THR A 135 27.85 2.98 -7.53
N ASP A 136 27.74 3.66 -8.67
CA ASP A 136 26.56 4.47 -9.07
C ASP A 136 25.30 3.62 -9.35
N SER A 137 25.37 2.29 -9.13
CA SER A 137 24.26 1.38 -9.37
C SER A 137 23.17 1.48 -8.30
N LYS A 138 21.95 1.12 -8.71
CA LYS A 138 20.78 1.03 -7.84
C LYS A 138 21.00 -0.03 -6.74
N PRO A 139 20.38 0.12 -5.55
CA PRO A 139 20.42 -0.92 -4.53
C PRO A 139 19.84 -2.23 -5.09
N PRO A 140 20.40 -3.39 -4.70
CA PRO A 140 19.87 -4.67 -5.18
C PRO A 140 18.45 -4.90 -4.64
N LEU A 141 17.57 -5.43 -5.51
CA LEU A 141 16.21 -5.85 -5.20
C LEU A 141 16.23 -7.31 -4.76
N TRP A 142 15.91 -7.61 -3.50
CA TRP A 142 16.10 -8.98 -2.99
C TRP A 142 15.29 -10.03 -3.76
N LEU A 143 14.08 -9.66 -4.20
CA LEU A 143 13.20 -10.51 -5.00
C LEU A 143 13.74 -10.86 -6.39
N CYS A 144 14.68 -10.07 -6.91
CA CYS A 144 15.17 -10.18 -8.30
C CYS A 144 16.64 -10.52 -8.37
N ASP A 145 17.43 -10.03 -7.42
CA ASP A 145 18.89 -10.11 -7.41
C ASP A 145 19.41 -11.24 -6.52
N PHE A 146 18.57 -11.78 -5.63
CA PHE A 146 18.96 -12.94 -4.82
C PHE A 146 18.08 -14.16 -5.12
N LEU A 147 16.75 -13.97 -5.14
CA LEU A 147 15.81 -15.09 -5.25
C LEU A 147 15.95 -15.92 -6.55
N PRO A 148 16.16 -15.33 -7.74
CA PRO A 148 16.38 -16.11 -8.97
C PRO A 148 17.75 -16.81 -9.07
N HIS A 149 18.76 -16.36 -8.30
CA HIS A 149 20.10 -16.94 -8.32
C HIS A 149 20.19 -18.30 -7.59
N GLU A 150 19.17 -18.67 -6.82
CA GLU A 150 19.04 -19.96 -6.12
C GLU A 150 18.53 -21.09 -7.04
N ASN A 151 18.80 -21.04 -8.35
CA ASN A 151 18.24 -21.94 -9.37
C ASN A 151 16.70 -21.98 -9.42
N LEU A 152 16.03 -20.97 -8.85
CA LEU A 152 14.58 -20.87 -8.85
C LEU A 152 14.11 -20.20 -10.15
N ASN A 153 13.81 -20.99 -11.18
CA ASN A 153 13.25 -20.46 -12.43
C ASN A 153 11.77 -20.07 -12.20
N ALA A 154 11.53 -18.91 -11.62
CA ALA A 154 10.20 -18.40 -11.32
C ALA A 154 10.00 -17.03 -11.96
N ARG A 155 8.78 -16.71 -12.39
CA ARG A 155 8.40 -15.35 -12.80
C ARG A 155 8.10 -14.54 -11.54
N VAL A 156 8.84 -13.46 -11.31
CA VAL A 156 8.63 -12.59 -10.14
C VAL A 156 7.85 -11.36 -10.57
N ILE A 157 6.71 -11.12 -9.93
CA ILE A 157 5.78 -10.05 -10.28
C ILE A 157 5.46 -9.24 -9.02
N ALA A 158 5.64 -7.93 -9.11
CA ALA A 158 5.24 -6.98 -8.08
C ALA A 158 3.83 -6.44 -8.37
N PHE A 159 2.94 -6.55 -7.39
CA PHE A 159 1.63 -5.89 -7.42
C PHE A 159 1.73 -4.49 -6.81
N ASN A 160 1.46 -3.48 -7.63
CA ASN A 160 1.30 -2.10 -7.22
C ASN A 160 -0.18 -1.83 -6.94
N HIS A 161 -0.55 -1.82 -5.66
CA HIS A 161 -1.92 -1.50 -5.27
C HIS A 161 -2.18 0.01 -5.12
N ASN A 162 -1.13 0.83 -5.20
CA ASN A 162 -1.17 2.29 -5.14
C ASN A 162 -1.18 2.92 -6.54
N THR A 163 -1.94 2.36 -7.50
CA THR A 163 -2.09 2.98 -8.82
C THR A 163 -3.06 4.16 -8.75
N ALA A 164 -2.58 5.36 -9.08
CA ALA A 164 -3.33 6.63 -9.09
C ALA A 164 -4.51 6.69 -10.11
N TRP A 165 -4.82 5.57 -10.77
CA TRP A 165 -5.81 5.50 -11.84
C TRP A 165 -7.27 5.63 -11.35
N GLU A 166 -7.51 5.50 -10.05
CA GLU A 166 -8.87 5.57 -9.51
C GLU A 166 -9.00 6.78 -8.59
N ALA A 167 -9.93 7.68 -8.95
CA ALA A 167 -10.42 8.77 -8.11
C ALA A 167 -10.89 8.30 -6.71
N ASN A 168 -11.02 6.99 -6.51
CA ASN A 168 -11.48 6.30 -5.30
C ASN A 168 -10.35 5.59 -4.51
N ALA A 169 -9.07 5.74 -4.88
CA ALA A 169 -7.96 5.11 -4.15
C ALA A 169 -7.93 5.49 -2.65
N LEU A 170 -8.53 6.63 -2.30
CA LEU A 170 -8.64 7.14 -0.92
C LEU A 170 -9.68 6.40 -0.06
N SER A 171 -10.52 5.52 -0.64
CA SER A 171 -11.64 4.84 0.05
C SER A 171 -11.74 3.34 -0.18
N LYS A 172 -10.75 2.69 -0.81
CA LYS A 172 -10.82 1.25 -1.11
C LYS A 172 -10.86 0.40 0.15
N SER A 173 -11.84 -0.48 0.23
CA SER A 173 -11.93 -1.58 1.18
C SER A 173 -10.88 -2.66 0.87
N LEU A 174 -10.57 -3.49 1.87
CA LEU A 174 -9.65 -4.62 1.67
C LEU A 174 -10.13 -5.57 0.56
N HIS A 175 -11.44 -5.74 0.41
CA HIS A 175 -12.05 -6.55 -0.64
C HIS A 175 -11.74 -6.00 -2.04
N GLU A 176 -11.88 -4.69 -2.24
CA GLU A 176 -11.57 -4.03 -3.53
C GLU A 176 -10.10 -4.18 -3.91
N TYR A 177 -9.18 -4.12 -2.94
CA TYR A 177 -7.76 -4.44 -3.19
C TYR A 177 -7.55 -5.89 -3.64
N GLY A 178 -8.36 -6.82 -3.11
CA GLY A 178 -8.35 -8.21 -3.55
C GLY A 178 -8.86 -8.36 -4.99
N ASP A 179 -9.94 -7.66 -5.35
CA ASP A 179 -10.47 -7.63 -6.72
C ASP A 179 -9.46 -7.04 -7.71
N ASP A 180 -8.75 -5.99 -7.33
CA ASP A 180 -7.70 -5.38 -8.16
C ASP A 180 -6.60 -6.40 -8.47
N LEU A 181 -6.13 -7.12 -7.46
CA LEU A 181 -5.11 -8.15 -7.63
C LEU A 181 -5.62 -9.28 -8.55
N LEU A 182 -6.84 -9.78 -8.33
CA LEU A 182 -7.42 -10.83 -9.17
C LEU A 182 -7.61 -10.37 -10.63
N ARG A 183 -8.11 -9.16 -10.84
CA ARG A 183 -8.22 -8.54 -12.18
C ARG A 183 -6.86 -8.39 -12.85
N ALA A 184 -5.84 -7.98 -12.10
CA ALA A 184 -4.50 -7.84 -12.63
C ALA A 184 -3.89 -9.21 -12.99
N LEU A 185 -4.02 -10.23 -12.11
CA LEU A 185 -3.58 -11.60 -12.39
C LEU A 185 -4.23 -12.16 -13.65
N ARG A 186 -5.53 -11.89 -13.86
CA ARG A 186 -6.25 -12.34 -15.06
C ARG A 186 -5.68 -11.76 -16.35
N ARG A 187 -5.12 -10.55 -16.30
CA ARG A 187 -4.49 -9.90 -17.47
C ARG A 187 -3.13 -10.51 -17.82
N ILE A 188 -2.42 -11.10 -16.87
CA ILE A 188 -1.04 -11.60 -17.07
C ILE A 188 -0.91 -13.13 -17.10
N ARG A 189 -1.99 -13.86 -16.80
CA ARG A 189 -2.05 -15.33 -16.89
C ARG A 189 -3.09 -15.70 -17.93
N GLN A 190 -2.73 -15.53 -19.20
CA GLN A 190 -3.63 -15.71 -20.34
C GLN A 190 -3.41 -17.05 -21.04
N THR A 191 -2.19 -17.59 -21.01
CA THR A 191 -1.88 -18.87 -21.65
C THR A 191 -2.12 -20.06 -20.73
N THR A 192 -2.34 -21.24 -21.29
CA THR A 192 -2.47 -22.49 -20.53
C THR A 192 -1.24 -22.77 -19.67
N GLU A 193 -0.04 -22.45 -20.17
CA GLU A 193 1.21 -22.60 -19.43
C GLU A 193 1.25 -21.64 -18.23
N GLU A 194 0.89 -20.37 -18.43
CA GLU A 194 0.83 -19.42 -17.32
C GLU A 194 -0.21 -19.83 -16.29
N MET A 195 -1.39 -20.28 -16.72
CA MET A 195 -2.46 -20.74 -15.83
C MET A 195 -2.08 -22.00 -15.05
N SER A 196 -1.22 -22.87 -15.58
CA SER A 196 -0.79 -24.11 -14.91
C SER A 196 0.33 -23.91 -13.89
N ARG A 197 1.10 -22.80 -13.99
CA ARG A 197 2.20 -22.52 -13.05
C ARG A 197 1.68 -22.32 -11.62
N PRO A 198 2.28 -22.97 -10.61
CA PRO A 198 1.99 -22.68 -9.21
C PRO A 198 2.28 -21.21 -8.88
N ILE A 199 1.50 -20.66 -7.95
CA ILE A 199 1.56 -19.29 -7.46
C ILE A 199 2.03 -19.32 -6.01
N ILE A 200 3.05 -18.52 -5.70
CA ILE A 200 3.51 -18.24 -4.35
C ILE A 200 3.28 -16.75 -4.08
N PHE A 201 2.49 -16.45 -3.06
CA PHE A 201 2.27 -15.07 -2.64
C PHE A 201 3.28 -14.66 -1.56
N ILE A 202 3.88 -13.48 -1.72
CA ILE A 202 4.73 -12.86 -0.72
C ILE A 202 4.09 -11.53 -0.31
N GLY A 203 3.49 -11.50 0.87
CA GLY A 203 2.83 -10.31 1.42
C GLY A 203 3.70 -9.62 2.48
N HIS A 204 4.04 -8.35 2.25
CA HIS A 204 4.70 -7.51 3.25
C HIS A 204 3.72 -6.51 3.89
N GLY A 205 3.68 -6.45 5.22
CA GLY A 205 2.80 -5.54 5.96
C GLY A 205 1.34 -5.70 5.53
N PHE A 206 0.73 -4.61 5.05
CA PHE A 206 -0.64 -4.61 4.52
C PHE A 206 -0.84 -5.55 3.32
N GLY A 207 0.20 -5.78 2.51
CA GLY A 207 0.14 -6.72 1.39
C GLY A 207 -0.17 -8.16 1.82
N GLY A 208 0.20 -8.54 3.04
CA GLY A 208 -0.21 -9.81 3.63
C GLY A 208 -1.70 -9.89 3.94
N LEU A 209 -2.34 -8.76 4.30
CA LEU A 209 -3.79 -8.72 4.50
C LEU A 209 -4.53 -8.85 3.16
N ILE A 210 -4.06 -8.17 2.11
CA ILE A 210 -4.58 -8.33 0.74
C ILE A 210 -4.48 -9.80 0.31
N THR A 211 -3.33 -10.43 0.58
CA THR A 211 -3.09 -11.85 0.25
C THR A 211 -4.12 -12.78 0.93
N LYS A 212 -4.37 -12.56 2.24
CA LYS A 212 -5.41 -13.31 2.96
C LYS A 212 -6.80 -13.07 2.37
N GLN A 213 -7.13 -11.81 2.07
CA GLN A 213 -8.42 -11.44 1.49
C GLN A 213 -8.64 -12.13 0.15
N VAL A 214 -7.66 -12.09 -0.76
CA VAL A 214 -7.73 -12.79 -2.04
C VAL A 214 -7.98 -14.28 -1.81
N LYS A 215 -7.22 -14.94 -0.92
CA LYS A 215 -7.41 -16.36 -0.63
C LYS A 215 -8.85 -16.70 -0.22
N LEU A 216 -9.50 -15.83 0.55
CA LEU A 216 -10.88 -16.04 1.01
C LEU A 216 -11.94 -15.69 -0.04
N MET A 217 -11.61 -14.84 -1.02
CA MET A 217 -12.49 -14.52 -2.16
C MET A 217 -12.52 -15.64 -3.20
N LEU A 218 -11.51 -16.52 -3.22
CA LEU A 218 -11.47 -17.63 -4.17
C LEU A 218 -12.53 -18.69 -3.83
N PRO A 219 -13.19 -19.27 -4.85
CA PRO A 219 -14.31 -20.19 -4.65
C PRO A 219 -13.91 -21.44 -3.86
N GLY A 220 -14.84 -21.99 -3.08
CA GLY A 220 -14.64 -23.25 -2.35
C GLY A 220 -14.45 -24.46 -3.28
N VAL A 221 -14.01 -25.59 -2.73
CA VAL A 221 -13.86 -26.85 -3.48
C VAL A 221 -15.20 -27.31 -4.09
N ASN A 222 -16.31 -26.98 -3.43
CA ASN A 222 -17.67 -27.40 -3.79
C ASN A 222 -18.53 -26.27 -4.39
N ALA A 223 -17.93 -25.14 -4.78
CA ALA A 223 -18.68 -24.05 -5.41
C ALA A 223 -19.11 -24.45 -6.83
N GLY A 224 -20.34 -24.11 -7.21
CA GLY A 224 -20.95 -24.46 -8.50
C GLY A 224 -20.23 -23.87 -9.73
N GLU A 225 -20.67 -24.30 -10.91
CA GLU A 225 -20.11 -23.87 -12.20
C GLU A 225 -20.69 -22.54 -12.69
N ASP A 226 -20.34 -21.42 -12.08
CA ASP A 226 -20.46 -20.12 -12.76
C ASP A 226 -19.16 -19.75 -13.50
N THR A 227 -19.26 -18.96 -14.57
CA THR A 227 -18.14 -18.72 -15.51
C THR A 227 -17.07 -17.76 -14.97
N THR A 228 -17.47 -16.77 -14.15
CA THR A 228 -16.53 -15.90 -13.40
C THR A 228 -15.66 -16.72 -12.44
N ASP A 229 -16.11 -17.92 -12.06
CA ASP A 229 -15.40 -18.81 -11.17
C ASP A 229 -14.27 -19.60 -11.83
N ALA A 230 -14.20 -19.74 -13.16
CA ALA A 230 -13.18 -20.60 -13.79
C ALA A 230 -11.75 -20.09 -13.54
N PHE A 231 -11.51 -18.79 -13.78
CA PHE A 231 -10.21 -18.18 -13.49
C PHE A 231 -9.91 -18.18 -11.99
N ASN A 232 -10.89 -17.84 -11.15
CA ASN A 232 -10.69 -17.81 -9.70
C ASN A 232 -10.43 -19.23 -9.14
N ARG A 233 -11.08 -20.27 -9.68
CA ARG A 233 -10.76 -21.68 -9.40
C ARG A 233 -9.34 -22.02 -9.82
N ASN A 234 -8.88 -21.58 -11.00
CA ASN A 234 -7.50 -21.77 -11.42
C ASN A 234 -6.52 -21.11 -10.45
N VAL A 235 -6.72 -19.84 -10.09
CA VAL A 235 -5.89 -19.15 -9.10
C VAL A 235 -5.87 -19.91 -7.78
N ARG A 236 -7.02 -20.43 -7.33
CA ARG A 236 -7.10 -21.25 -6.10
C ARG A 236 -6.27 -22.52 -6.17
N GLN A 237 -6.38 -23.27 -7.27
CA GLN A 237 -5.68 -24.54 -7.49
C GLN A 237 -4.17 -24.33 -7.69
N SER A 238 -3.80 -23.22 -8.32
CA SER A 238 -2.42 -22.83 -8.55
C SER A 238 -1.78 -22.18 -7.33
N SER A 239 -2.54 -21.64 -6.37
CA SER A 239 -2.01 -21.07 -5.12
C SER A 239 -1.39 -22.16 -4.22
N ARG A 240 -0.06 -22.30 -4.23
CA ARG A 240 0.67 -23.34 -3.49
C ARG A 240 1.43 -22.84 -2.27
N GLY A 241 1.68 -21.54 -2.18
CA GLY A 241 2.45 -20.98 -1.06
C GLY A 241 2.04 -19.57 -0.69
N PHE A 242 2.19 -19.28 0.61
CA PHE A 242 1.98 -17.96 1.20
C PHE A 242 3.15 -17.68 2.13
N VAL A 243 3.79 -16.53 1.96
CA VAL A 243 4.88 -16.02 2.79
C VAL A 243 4.47 -14.65 3.30
N PHE A 244 4.56 -14.45 4.61
CA PHE A 244 4.19 -13.20 5.25
C PHE A 244 5.40 -12.56 5.93
N SER A 245 5.63 -11.28 5.68
CA SER A 245 6.69 -10.50 6.35
C SER A 245 6.08 -9.26 6.98
N GLY A 246 6.30 -9.06 8.29
CA GLY A 246 5.77 -7.90 9.01
C GLY A 246 4.25 -7.71 8.90
N THR A 247 3.51 -8.76 8.54
CA THR A 247 2.05 -8.66 8.32
C THR A 247 1.36 -8.57 9.68
N PRO A 248 0.49 -7.57 9.90
CA PRO A 248 -0.18 -7.35 11.19
C PRO A 248 -1.31 -8.37 11.38
N HIS A 249 -1.00 -9.65 11.53
CA HIS A 249 -1.99 -10.75 11.57
C HIS A 249 -3.03 -10.63 12.69
N LYS A 250 -2.68 -9.96 13.79
CA LYS A 250 -3.55 -9.67 14.95
C LYS A 250 -3.64 -8.17 15.22
N GLY A 251 -3.41 -7.37 14.17
CA GLY A 251 -3.17 -5.94 14.26
C GLY A 251 -1.73 -5.59 14.68
N ALA A 252 -1.38 -4.32 14.52
CA ALA A 252 -0.11 -3.75 14.93
C ALA A 252 -0.31 -2.39 15.60
N ARG A 253 0.40 -2.14 16.70
CA ARG A 253 0.45 -0.81 17.32
C ARG A 253 1.34 0.07 16.46
N LEU A 254 0.72 0.91 15.62
CA LEU A 254 1.43 1.95 14.91
C LEU A 254 1.96 2.98 15.91
N THR A 255 3.24 3.34 15.80
CA THR A 255 3.82 4.46 16.57
C THR A 255 3.11 5.76 16.19
N ALA A 256 3.13 6.78 17.05
CA ALA A 256 2.55 8.09 16.72
C ALA A 256 3.11 8.64 15.39
N ALA A 257 4.43 8.51 15.20
CA ALA A 257 5.09 8.83 13.93
C ALA A 257 4.58 7.97 12.76
N GLY A 258 4.40 6.66 12.96
CA GLY A 258 3.82 5.77 11.95
C GLY A 258 2.39 6.14 11.56
N ARG A 259 1.54 6.50 12.54
CA ARG A 259 0.17 7.00 12.28
C ARG A 259 0.21 8.30 11.49
N ILE A 260 1.06 9.25 11.88
CA ILE A 260 1.24 10.51 11.17
C ILE A 260 1.74 10.26 9.74
N ILE A 261 2.71 9.38 9.54
CA ILE A 261 3.24 9.04 8.20
C ILE A 261 2.15 8.38 7.34
N SER A 262 1.34 7.48 7.89
CA SER A 262 0.22 6.89 7.14
C SER A 262 -0.88 7.89 6.82
N LEU A 263 -1.16 8.84 7.72
CA LEU A 263 -2.10 9.93 7.49
C LEU A 263 -1.58 10.94 6.46
N LEU A 264 -0.29 11.27 6.49
CA LEU A 264 0.36 12.10 5.47
C LEU A 264 0.45 11.36 4.13
N GLY A 265 0.57 10.03 4.17
CA GLY A 265 0.49 9.14 3.01
C GLY A 265 -0.94 8.92 2.49
N PHE A 266 -1.96 9.47 3.15
CA PHE A 266 -3.37 9.36 2.72
C PHE A 266 -3.53 9.82 1.27
N TRP A 267 -3.00 11.00 0.96
CA TRP A 267 -3.04 11.59 -0.39
C TRP A 267 -2.21 10.82 -1.44
N LYS A 268 -1.36 9.89 -1.01
CA LYS A 268 -0.63 8.93 -1.87
C LYS A 268 -1.38 7.61 -2.06
N GLY A 269 -2.66 7.53 -1.67
CA GLY A 269 -3.50 6.33 -1.81
C GLY A 269 -3.67 5.49 -0.54
N SER A 270 -3.24 5.97 0.64
CA SER A 270 -3.39 5.24 1.90
C SER A 270 -4.77 5.49 2.53
N SER A 271 -5.77 4.64 2.30
CA SER A 271 -7.10 4.83 2.89
C SER A 271 -7.13 4.65 4.42
N THR A 272 -8.00 5.39 5.10
CA THR A 272 -8.14 5.37 6.57
C THR A 272 -8.88 4.14 7.08
N SER A 273 -9.76 3.55 6.25
CA SER A 273 -10.36 2.24 6.51
C SER A 273 -9.28 1.16 6.64
N LEU A 274 -8.14 1.31 5.97
CA LEU A 274 -7.03 0.37 6.04
C LEU A 274 -6.28 0.47 7.37
N LEU A 275 -6.20 1.66 7.95
CA LEU A 275 -5.67 1.83 9.30
C LEU A 275 -6.54 1.11 10.32
N GLU A 276 -7.86 1.19 10.18
CA GLU A 276 -8.81 0.48 11.04
C GLU A 276 -8.67 -1.05 10.95
N VAL A 277 -8.33 -1.59 9.78
CA VAL A 277 -8.02 -3.03 9.63
C VAL A 277 -6.71 -3.41 10.31
N ILE A 278 -5.70 -2.52 10.31
CA ILE A 278 -4.38 -2.80 10.89
C ILE A 278 -4.36 -2.57 12.41
N GLU A 279 -5.31 -1.81 12.96
CA GLU A 279 -5.34 -1.50 14.39
C GLU A 279 -5.50 -2.75 15.27
N PRO A 280 -4.90 -2.77 16.47
CA PRO A 280 -5.11 -3.86 17.41
C PRO A 280 -6.59 -4.03 17.74
N ARG A 281 -7.07 -5.27 17.82
CA ARG A 281 -8.49 -5.63 18.06
C ARG A 281 -9.45 -5.24 16.94
N SER A 282 -8.93 -5.08 15.73
CA SER A 282 -9.77 -4.95 14.54
C SER A 282 -10.53 -6.25 14.28
N THR A 283 -11.85 -6.23 14.47
CA THR A 283 -12.72 -7.39 14.23
C THR A 283 -12.57 -7.90 12.79
N ILE A 284 -12.39 -6.99 11.82
CA ILE A 284 -12.20 -7.34 10.41
C ILE A 284 -10.94 -8.19 10.24
N ASN A 285 -9.83 -7.78 10.86
CA ASN A 285 -8.55 -8.49 10.74
C ASN A 285 -8.53 -9.79 11.54
N GLU A 286 -9.16 -9.83 12.72
CA GLU A 286 -9.33 -11.04 13.50
C GLU A 286 -10.12 -12.10 12.71
N VAL A 287 -11.31 -11.73 12.19
CA VAL A 287 -12.13 -12.60 11.35
C VAL A 287 -11.38 -13.04 10.09
N LEU A 288 -10.71 -12.11 9.40
CA LEU A 288 -9.90 -12.40 8.22
C LEU A 288 -8.81 -13.43 8.54
N HIS A 289 -8.08 -13.24 9.64
CA HIS A 289 -7.02 -14.14 10.04
C HIS A 289 -7.56 -15.52 10.42
N GLU A 290 -8.63 -15.59 11.22
CA GLU A 290 -9.25 -16.86 11.62
C GLU A 290 -9.77 -17.64 10.42
N GLN A 291 -10.50 -16.98 9.52
CA GLN A 291 -11.00 -17.60 8.30
C GLN A 291 -9.85 -18.08 7.40
N PHE A 292 -8.79 -17.28 7.26
CA PHE A 292 -7.61 -17.68 6.51
C PHE A 292 -6.97 -18.94 7.11
N MET A 293 -6.74 -18.97 8.43
CA MET A 293 -6.16 -20.14 9.10
C MET A 293 -7.06 -21.37 9.01
N LYS A 294 -8.39 -21.19 9.11
CA LYS A 294 -9.36 -22.27 8.90
C LYS A 294 -9.29 -22.81 7.47
N SER A 295 -9.16 -21.93 6.47
CA SER A 295 -9.03 -22.31 5.07
C SER A 295 -7.75 -23.12 4.80
N LEU A 296 -6.67 -22.86 5.56
CA LEU A 296 -5.43 -23.62 5.47
C LEU A 296 -5.55 -24.99 6.12
N ARG A 297 -6.15 -25.09 7.32
CA ARG A 297 -6.31 -26.39 8.03
C ARG A 297 -7.08 -27.42 7.21
N GLY A 298 -8.10 -26.99 6.45
CA GLY A 298 -8.85 -27.87 5.55
C GLY A 298 -8.12 -28.24 4.24
N ASN A 299 -6.99 -27.59 3.93
CA ASN A 299 -6.23 -27.75 2.68
C ASN A 299 -4.73 -28.03 2.90
N CYS A 300 -4.28 -28.29 4.14
CA CYS A 300 -2.89 -28.64 4.43
C CYS A 300 -2.62 -30.07 3.96
N GLY A 301 -1.87 -30.20 2.88
CA GLY A 301 -1.35 -31.46 2.35
C GLY A 301 0.06 -31.25 1.81
N THR A 302 0.75 -32.33 1.41
CA THR A 302 2.13 -32.30 0.89
C THR A 302 2.32 -31.41 -0.35
N THR A 303 1.24 -30.91 -0.95
CA THR A 303 1.22 -30.05 -2.14
C THR A 303 1.19 -28.54 -1.84
N ASN A 304 1.00 -28.13 -0.58
CA ASN A 304 0.93 -26.74 -0.15
C ASN A 304 2.02 -26.45 0.90
N ILE A 305 2.97 -25.56 0.59
CA ILE A 305 3.99 -25.13 1.53
C ILE A 305 3.49 -23.85 2.20
N VAL A 306 3.10 -23.95 3.47
CA VAL A 306 2.75 -22.79 4.29
C VAL A 306 3.96 -22.48 5.17
N CYS A 307 4.61 -21.34 4.92
CA CYS A 307 5.57 -20.76 5.87
C CYS A 307 4.85 -19.62 6.59
N VAL A 308 4.45 -19.85 7.85
CA VAL A 308 3.96 -18.81 8.76
C VAL A 308 5.16 -18.17 9.44
#